data_AF-A0A3R7ASB0-F1
#
_entry.id   AF-A0A3R7ASB0-F1
#
_cell.length_a   1.000
_cell.length_b   1.000
_cell.length_c   1.000
_cell.angle_alpha   90.00
_cell.angle_beta   90.00
_cell.angle_gamma   90.00
#
_symmetry.space_group_name_H-M   'P 1'
#
loop_
_entity.id
_entity.type
_entity.pdbx_description
1 polymer ?
#
loop_
_entity_poly.entity_id
_entity_poly.type
_entity_poly.pdbx_seq_one_letter_code
_entity_poly.pdbx_strand_id
1 'polypeptide(L)'
;MFAIIADGFAADVPKHKKQFNRFLKEFLTCLTDKLSDDKASIALAGLGNFAAIVPVFMGADALPKIHARLIKYGDDLVAIREGIKLKWMLLCRYTTCYGRFVQKMQCQSDIVVQNFSVELVCRLLDAYPSSAIYVKYQAELAIVSMADAFSSTDVMKRILQHGMVLTVSNRIDTPDGDTLYHPDTGLPESRLLFEYEGLWRGCLKRMQGEELEQAMVNAMADTMLTILQRLDLRYQLEADTAESSTQYTV
;
A
#
# COMPACT_ATOMS: atom_id res chain seq x y z
N MET A 1 14.43 14.44 5.46
CA MET A 1 15.75 14.28 6.12
C MET A 1 16.63 13.25 5.41
N PHE A 2 16.28 11.96 5.33
CA PHE A 2 17.12 10.98 4.64
C PHE A 2 17.33 11.20 3.14
N ALA A 3 16.33 11.76 2.43
CA ALA A 3 16.51 12.16 1.03
C ALA A 3 17.65 13.19 0.87
N ILE A 4 17.61 14.27 1.67
CA ILE A 4 18.66 15.30 1.69
C ILE A 4 20.03 14.71 2.04
N ILE A 5 20.08 13.77 2.98
CA ILE A 5 21.33 13.06 3.34
C ILE A 5 21.82 12.22 2.16
N ALA A 6 20.93 11.56 1.42
CA ALA A 6 21.28 10.78 0.24
C ALA A 6 21.88 11.68 -0.85
N ASP A 7 21.25 12.83 -1.11
CA ASP A 7 21.73 13.82 -2.08
C ASP A 7 23.11 14.37 -1.67
N GLY A 8 23.28 14.68 -0.38
CA GLY A 8 24.55 15.12 0.18
C GLY A 8 25.67 14.07 0.05
N PHE A 9 25.35 12.78 0.20
CA PHE A 9 26.32 11.71 -0.04
C PHE A 9 26.67 11.57 -1.52
N ALA A 10 25.68 11.66 -2.40
CA ALA A 10 25.88 11.54 -3.85
C ALA A 10 26.78 12.64 -4.43
N ALA A 11 26.87 13.79 -3.77
CA ALA A 11 27.70 14.92 -4.21
C ALA A 11 29.22 14.63 -4.23
N ASP A 12 29.73 13.75 -3.35
CA ASP A 12 31.15 13.38 -3.29
C ASP A 12 31.33 11.91 -2.86
N VAL A 13 31.15 11.02 -3.84
CA VAL A 13 31.16 9.55 -3.64
C VAL A 13 32.46 9.04 -3.01
N PRO A 14 33.67 9.41 -3.47
CA PRO A 14 34.92 8.92 -2.87
C PRO A 14 35.06 9.28 -1.39
N LYS A 15 34.71 10.52 -1.01
CA LYS A 15 34.83 11.01 0.37
C LYS A 15 33.83 10.35 1.31
N HIS A 16 32.61 10.11 0.83
CA HIS A 16 31.50 9.65 1.66
C HIS A 16 31.32 8.13 1.73
N LYS A 17 32.04 7.36 0.91
CA LYS A 17 31.91 5.89 0.82
C LYS A 17 32.00 5.16 2.15
N LYS A 18 32.96 5.53 3.01
CA LYS A 18 33.14 4.89 4.33
C LYS A 18 31.97 5.17 5.28
N GLN A 19 31.44 6.40 5.25
CA GLN A 19 30.31 6.81 6.09
C GLN A 19 29.02 6.13 5.61
N PHE A 20 28.77 6.12 4.31
CA PHE A 20 27.62 5.44 3.71
C PHE A 20 27.60 3.94 4.04
N ASN A 21 28.73 3.25 3.90
CA ASN A 21 28.83 1.82 4.23
C ASN A 21 28.54 1.54 5.71
N ARG A 22 28.89 2.46 6.62
CA ARG A 22 28.56 2.35 8.04
C ARG A 22 27.06 2.47 8.27
N PHE A 23 26.41 3.48 7.70
CA PHE A 23 24.95 3.65 7.78
C PHE A 23 24.20 2.45 7.23
N LEU A 24 24.62 1.96 6.07
CA LEU A 24 23.96 0.83 5.44
C LEU A 24 24.09 -0.45 6.28
N LYS A 25 25.29 -0.71 6.83
CA LYS A 25 25.50 -1.86 7.70
C LYS A 25 24.59 -1.78 8.93
N GLU A 26 24.49 -0.60 9.55
CA GLU A 26 23.64 -0.36 10.73
C GLU A 26 22.15 -0.57 10.42
N PHE A 27 21.66 -0.02 9.31
CA PHE A 27 20.27 -0.21 8.89
C PHE A 27 19.97 -1.67 8.57
N LEU A 28 20.88 -2.37 7.89
CA LEU A 28 20.70 -3.80 7.62
C LEU A 28 20.68 -4.60 8.92
N THR A 29 21.56 -4.32 9.89
CA THR A 29 21.53 -5.02 11.19
C THR A 29 20.20 -4.86 11.93
N CYS A 30 19.57 -3.69 11.84
CA CYS A 30 18.23 -3.45 12.41
C CYS A 30 17.12 -4.29 11.75
N LEU A 31 17.33 -4.82 10.54
CA LEU A 31 16.38 -5.73 9.87
C LEU A 31 16.61 -7.22 10.21
N THR A 32 17.66 -7.54 10.96
CA THR A 32 17.95 -8.93 11.39
C THR A 32 17.68 -9.18 12.86
N ASP A 33 17.79 -8.15 13.69
CA ASP A 33 17.51 -8.30 15.11
C ASP A 33 16.00 -8.30 15.37
N LYS A 34 15.53 -9.18 16.26
CA LYS A 34 14.17 -9.19 16.81
C LYS A 34 13.85 -7.96 17.68
N LEU A 35 14.64 -6.88 17.58
CA LEU A 35 14.63 -5.75 18.50
C LEU A 35 13.92 -4.54 17.89
N SER A 36 12.90 -4.06 18.61
CA SER A 36 12.34 -2.70 18.58
C SER A 36 11.90 -2.19 17.21
N ASP A 37 10.58 -2.20 17.00
CA ASP A 37 9.94 -1.74 15.77
C ASP A 37 10.32 -0.32 15.35
N ASP A 38 10.65 0.56 16.30
CA ASP A 38 11.05 1.95 16.02
C ASP A 38 12.39 2.03 15.29
N LYS A 39 13.37 1.19 15.68
CA LYS A 39 14.67 1.13 15.02
C LYS A 39 14.56 0.55 13.61
N ALA A 40 13.79 -0.53 13.47
CA ALA A 40 13.51 -1.13 12.16
C ALA A 40 12.80 -0.12 11.24
N SER A 41 11.86 0.65 11.77
CA SER A 41 11.13 1.69 11.03
C SER A 41 12.04 2.81 10.51
N ILE A 42 12.98 3.28 11.33
CA ILE A 42 13.97 4.29 10.93
C ILE A 42 14.92 3.70 9.88
N ALA A 43 15.37 2.46 10.08
CA ALA A 43 16.24 1.77 9.14
C ALA A 43 15.58 1.60 7.76
N LEU A 44 14.30 1.21 7.71
CA LEU A 44 13.53 1.10 6.46
C LEU A 44 13.36 2.46 5.77
N ALA A 45 13.08 3.51 6.53
CA ALA A 45 13.01 4.87 5.98
C ALA A 45 14.37 5.29 5.37
N GLY A 46 15.48 5.01 6.04
CA GLY A 46 16.83 5.27 5.53
C GLY A 46 17.14 4.46 4.26
N LEU A 47 16.95 3.15 4.31
CA LEU A 47 17.19 2.23 3.20
C LEU A 47 16.41 2.61 1.94
N GLY A 48 15.11 2.91 2.09
CA GLY A 48 14.27 3.31 0.96
C GLY A 48 14.77 4.61 0.30
N ASN A 49 15.25 5.59 1.06
CA ASN A 49 15.85 6.81 0.49
C ASN A 49 17.24 6.55 -0.13
N PHE A 50 17.96 5.53 0.34
CA PHE A 50 19.29 5.20 -0.17
C PHE A 50 19.28 4.25 -1.38
N ALA A 51 18.14 3.65 -1.72
CA ALA A 51 18.01 2.70 -2.83
C ALA A 51 18.64 3.20 -4.15
N ALA A 52 18.49 4.49 -4.47
CA ALA A 52 19.04 5.09 -5.69
C ALA A 52 20.58 5.20 -5.68
N ILE A 53 21.19 5.38 -4.51
CA ILE A 53 22.64 5.62 -4.38
C ILE A 53 23.41 4.34 -4.02
N VAL A 54 22.75 3.28 -3.57
CA VAL A 54 23.37 1.98 -3.25
C VAL A 54 24.30 1.48 -4.37
N PRO A 55 23.88 1.42 -5.65
CA PRO A 55 24.74 0.92 -6.74
C PRO A 55 26.02 1.76 -6.93
N VAL A 56 25.94 3.06 -6.67
CA VAL A 56 27.06 4.01 -6.82
C VAL A 56 28.16 3.74 -5.79
N PHE A 57 27.77 3.39 -4.55
CA PHE A 57 28.73 3.18 -3.46
C PHE A 57 29.22 1.73 -3.33
N MET A 58 28.38 0.75 -3.67
CA MET A 58 28.64 -0.67 -3.42
C MET A 58 28.73 -1.54 -4.68
N GLY A 59 28.45 -0.99 -5.85
CA GLY A 59 28.36 -1.74 -7.11
C GLY A 59 26.97 -2.32 -7.37
N ALA A 60 26.76 -2.78 -8.60
CA ALA A 60 25.46 -3.24 -9.09
C ALA A 60 24.88 -4.43 -8.29
N ASP A 61 25.74 -5.32 -7.78
CA ASP A 61 25.33 -6.53 -7.05
C ASP A 61 24.76 -6.26 -5.65
N ALA A 62 24.91 -5.06 -5.12
CA ALA A 62 24.42 -4.73 -3.78
C ALA A 62 22.90 -4.59 -3.73
N LEU A 63 22.31 -4.01 -4.78
CA LEU A 63 20.87 -3.74 -4.84
C LEU A 63 20.04 -5.05 -4.83
N PRO A 64 20.36 -6.09 -5.64
CA PRO A 64 19.67 -7.38 -5.59
C PRO A 64 19.78 -8.07 -4.23
N LYS A 65 20.95 -8.01 -3.57
CA LYS A 65 21.17 -8.64 -2.26
C LYS A 65 20.31 -8.01 -1.17
N ILE A 66 20.18 -6.69 -1.18
CA ILE A 66 19.33 -5.98 -0.22
C ILE A 66 17.86 -6.25 -0.53
N HIS A 67 17.46 -6.26 -1.81
CA HIS A 67 16.11 -6.60 -2.22
C HIS A 67 15.69 -8.01 -1.77
N ALA A 68 16.54 -9.02 -1.96
CA ALA A 68 16.26 -10.38 -1.49
C ALA A 68 16.09 -10.46 0.04
N ARG A 69 16.87 -9.67 0.80
CA ARG A 69 16.70 -9.56 2.26
C ARG A 69 15.41 -8.85 2.65
N LEU A 70 15.00 -7.83 1.90
CA LEU A 70 13.73 -7.14 2.11
C LEU A 70 12.53 -8.05 1.85
N ILE A 71 12.57 -8.91 0.83
CA ILE A 71 11.51 -9.91 0.59
C ILE A 71 11.36 -10.81 1.82
N LYS A 72 12.45 -11.43 2.27
CA LYS A 72 12.42 -12.31 3.45
C LYS A 72 11.88 -11.60 4.70
N TYR A 73 12.33 -10.38 4.96
CA TYR A 73 11.83 -9.58 6.09
C TYR A 73 10.34 -9.26 5.95
N GLY A 74 9.87 -9.05 4.72
CA GLY A 74 8.47 -8.83 4.40
C GLY A 74 7.61 -10.04 4.70
N ASP A 75 8.04 -11.23 4.28
CA ASP A 75 7.35 -12.50 4.57
C ASP A 75 7.19 -12.69 6.09
N ASP A 76 8.26 -12.45 6.85
CA ASP A 76 8.24 -12.52 8.32
C ASP A 76 7.24 -11.49 8.92
N LEU A 77 7.24 -10.25 8.41
CA LEU A 77 6.34 -9.19 8.86
C LEU A 77 4.87 -9.49 8.53
N VAL A 78 4.64 -10.10 7.39
CA VAL A 78 3.33 -10.50 6.87
C VAL A 78 2.78 -11.71 7.63
N ALA A 79 3.64 -12.59 8.16
CA ALA A 79 3.27 -13.78 8.91
C ALA A 79 2.84 -13.53 10.37
N ILE A 80 3.08 -12.35 10.95
CA ILE A 80 2.72 -11.99 12.35
C ILE A 80 1.19 -11.85 12.57
N ARG A 81 0.38 -12.37 11.65
CA ARG A 81 -1.01 -11.98 11.36
C ARG A 81 -2.07 -12.37 12.41
N GLU A 82 -1.76 -13.18 13.43
CA GLU A 82 -2.84 -13.86 14.19
C GLU A 82 -2.92 -13.63 15.70
N GLY A 83 -2.15 -12.72 16.31
CA GLY A 83 -2.33 -12.53 17.77
C GLY A 83 -1.66 -11.34 18.44
N ILE A 84 -0.90 -10.52 17.71
CA ILE A 84 -0.21 -9.38 18.30
C ILE A 84 -0.34 -8.21 17.32
N LYS A 85 -0.83 -7.06 17.81
CA LYS A 85 -1.03 -5.81 17.07
C LYS A 85 0.00 -5.66 15.94
N LEU A 86 -0.40 -5.96 14.71
CA LEU A 86 0.41 -5.68 13.54
C LEU A 86 0.77 -4.19 13.61
N LYS A 87 2.05 -3.86 13.69
CA LYS A 87 2.45 -2.46 13.85
C LYS A 87 2.35 -1.77 12.50
N TRP A 88 1.18 -1.23 12.22
CA TRP A 88 0.82 -0.60 10.94
C TRP A 88 1.84 0.41 10.43
N MET A 89 2.47 1.16 11.33
CA MET A 89 3.55 2.09 10.97
C MET A 89 4.74 1.35 10.34
N LEU A 90 5.19 0.25 10.94
CA LEU A 90 6.31 -0.54 10.42
C LEU A 90 5.98 -1.13 9.04
N LEU A 91 4.75 -1.65 8.88
CA LEU A 91 4.26 -2.11 7.58
C LEU A 91 4.28 -0.97 6.54
N CYS A 92 3.80 0.22 6.88
CA CYS A 92 3.85 1.38 5.96
C CYS A 92 5.29 1.68 5.53
N ARG A 93 6.24 1.76 6.46
CA ARG A 93 7.65 2.04 6.17
C ARG A 93 8.29 0.95 5.33
N TYR A 94 7.96 -0.31 5.63
CA TYR A 94 8.41 -1.45 4.86
C TYR A 94 7.91 -1.34 3.42
N THR A 95 6.60 -1.15 3.22
CA THR A 95 5.98 -1.01 1.90
C THR A 95 6.60 0.15 1.12
N THR A 96 6.78 1.34 1.72
CA THR A 96 7.50 2.45 1.05
C THR A 96 8.93 2.05 0.65
N CYS A 97 9.68 1.41 1.54
CA CYS A 97 11.05 0.97 1.24
C CYS A 97 11.06 -0.05 0.09
N TYR A 98 10.18 -1.05 0.15
CA TYR A 98 10.07 -2.11 -0.83
C TYR A 98 9.75 -1.55 -2.22
N GLY A 99 8.77 -0.66 -2.34
CA GLY A 99 8.38 -0.04 -3.62
C GLY A 99 9.55 0.68 -4.28
N ARG A 100 10.34 1.44 -3.51
CA ARG A 100 11.54 2.12 -4.03
C ARG A 100 12.61 1.15 -4.52
N PHE A 101 12.80 0.02 -3.85
CA PHE A 101 13.74 -1.01 -4.32
C PHE A 101 13.23 -1.70 -5.59
N VAL A 102 11.94 -2.03 -5.67
CA VAL A 102 11.33 -2.59 -6.89
C VAL A 102 11.53 -1.66 -8.08
N GLN A 103 11.27 -0.36 -7.90
CA GLN A 103 11.46 0.64 -8.94
C GLN A 103 12.91 0.66 -9.46
N LYS A 104 13.90 0.58 -8.57
CA LYS A 104 15.33 0.60 -8.95
C LYS A 104 15.84 -0.73 -9.48
N MET A 105 15.27 -1.85 -9.04
CA MET A 105 15.57 -3.20 -9.56
C MET A 105 14.96 -3.46 -10.94
N GLN A 106 13.96 -2.68 -11.34
CA GLN A 106 13.22 -2.86 -12.60
C GLN A 106 12.58 -4.26 -12.72
N CYS A 107 12.11 -4.81 -11.59
CA CYS A 107 11.49 -6.14 -11.51
C CYS A 107 9.96 -6.13 -11.52
N GLN A 108 9.34 -5.07 -12.06
CA GLN A 108 7.88 -4.90 -12.05
C GLN A 108 7.12 -6.00 -12.80
N SER A 109 7.76 -6.67 -13.76
CA SER A 109 7.16 -7.72 -14.58
C SER A 109 7.05 -9.07 -13.86
N ASP A 110 7.73 -9.26 -12.73
CA ASP A 110 7.69 -10.51 -11.97
C ASP A 110 6.35 -10.65 -11.24
N ILE A 111 5.60 -11.71 -11.57
CA ILE A 111 4.28 -11.99 -11.00
C ILE A 111 4.30 -12.19 -9.49
N VAL A 112 5.39 -12.74 -8.94
CA VAL A 112 5.55 -12.96 -7.49
C VAL A 112 5.69 -11.61 -6.80
N VAL A 113 6.52 -10.72 -7.35
CA VAL A 113 6.70 -9.34 -6.87
C VAL A 113 5.40 -8.56 -6.97
N GLN A 114 4.66 -8.67 -8.08
CA GLN A 114 3.36 -8.03 -8.24
C GLN A 114 2.34 -8.50 -7.20
N ASN A 115 2.20 -9.81 -7.00
CA ASN A 115 1.23 -10.37 -6.06
C ASN A 115 1.55 -9.99 -4.62
N PHE A 116 2.82 -10.05 -4.24
CA PHE A 116 3.27 -9.61 -2.92
C PHE A 116 3.02 -8.11 -2.69
N SER A 117 3.29 -7.26 -3.68
CA SER A 117 2.97 -5.83 -3.62
C SER A 117 1.48 -5.56 -3.41
N VAL A 118 0.61 -6.26 -4.16
CA VAL A 118 -0.84 -6.13 -4.00
C VAL A 118 -1.24 -6.54 -2.57
N GLU A 119 -0.73 -7.66 -2.06
CA GLU A 119 -1.04 -8.13 -0.70
C GLU A 119 -0.63 -7.11 0.37
N LEU A 120 0.57 -6.52 0.27
CA LEU A 120 1.05 -5.50 1.21
C LEU A 120 0.12 -4.28 1.23
N VAL A 121 -0.29 -3.81 0.05
CA VAL A 121 -1.15 -2.62 -0.04
C VAL A 121 -2.58 -2.93 0.39
N CYS A 122 -3.15 -4.07 0.03
CA CYS A 122 -4.46 -4.50 0.52
C CYS A 122 -4.53 -4.48 2.06
N ARG A 123 -3.49 -4.97 2.74
CA ARG A 123 -3.41 -4.91 4.21
C ARG A 123 -3.38 -3.48 4.77
N LEU A 124 -2.71 -2.56 4.08
CA LEU A 124 -2.74 -1.14 4.45
C LEU A 124 -4.14 -0.56 4.27
N LEU A 125 -4.82 -0.90 3.17
CA LEU A 125 -6.20 -0.47 2.90
C LEU A 125 -7.17 -0.99 3.95
N ASP A 126 -7.06 -2.25 4.36
CA ASP A 126 -7.94 -2.86 5.37
C ASP A 126 -7.81 -2.18 6.74
N ALA A 127 -6.61 -1.70 7.09
CA ALA A 127 -6.30 -1.08 8.37
C ALA A 127 -6.45 0.44 8.40
N TYR A 128 -6.45 1.09 7.23
CA TYR A 128 -6.43 2.54 7.08
C TYR A 128 -7.52 3.24 7.91
N PRO A 129 -8.80 2.83 7.87
CA PRO A 129 -9.87 3.57 8.57
C PRO A 129 -9.63 3.66 10.07
N SER A 130 -9.19 2.55 10.69
CA SER A 130 -8.93 2.43 12.13
C SER A 130 -7.59 3.03 12.58
N SER A 131 -6.77 3.53 11.66
CA SER A 131 -5.41 3.96 11.94
C SER A 131 -5.35 5.40 12.46
N ALA A 132 -4.37 5.69 13.32
CA ALA A 132 -4.09 7.07 13.74
C ALA A 132 -3.63 7.94 12.56
N ILE A 133 -3.88 9.26 12.62
CA ILE A 133 -3.60 10.23 11.54
C ILE A 133 -2.16 10.13 11.01
N TYR A 134 -1.17 10.00 11.90
CA TYR A 134 0.23 9.89 11.49
C TYR A 134 0.53 8.58 10.75
N VAL A 135 -0.19 7.49 11.05
CA VAL A 135 -0.09 6.21 10.33
C VAL A 135 -0.79 6.32 8.97
N LYS A 136 -1.97 6.96 8.91
CA LYS A 136 -2.68 7.25 7.64
C LYS A 136 -1.78 8.00 6.65
N TYR A 137 -1.07 9.03 7.13
CA TYR A 137 -0.06 9.74 6.34
C TYR A 137 1.03 8.81 5.80
N GLN A 138 1.53 7.85 6.59
CA GLN A 138 2.53 6.90 6.12
C GLN A 138 1.98 5.85 5.14
N ALA A 139 0.72 5.44 5.33
CA ALA A 139 0.04 4.54 4.39
C ALA A 139 -0.12 5.21 3.03
N GLU A 140 -0.48 6.49 3.00
CA GLU A 140 -0.56 7.29 1.76
C GLU A 140 0.79 7.35 1.04
N LEU A 141 1.90 7.59 1.76
CA LEU A 141 3.24 7.54 1.16
C LEU A 141 3.64 6.15 0.66
N ALA A 142 3.21 5.10 1.35
CA ALA A 142 3.46 3.72 0.93
C ALA A 142 2.71 3.38 -0.37
N ILE A 143 1.44 3.78 -0.47
CA ILE A 143 0.63 3.60 -1.69
C ILE A 143 1.21 4.39 -2.86
N VAL A 144 1.58 5.66 -2.65
CA VAL A 144 2.24 6.48 -3.69
C VAL A 144 3.54 5.85 -4.15
N SER A 145 4.35 5.31 -3.22
CA SER A 145 5.59 4.63 -3.59
C SER A 145 5.36 3.35 -4.39
N MET A 146 4.25 2.64 -4.16
CA MET A 146 3.87 1.48 -4.98
C MET A 146 3.32 1.92 -6.33
N ALA A 147 2.58 3.02 -6.38
CA ALA A 147 2.11 3.58 -7.63
C ALA A 147 3.25 3.94 -8.56
N ASP A 148 4.26 4.64 -8.02
CA ASP A 148 5.45 5.02 -8.76
C ASP A 148 6.27 3.78 -9.20
N ALA A 149 6.35 2.75 -8.35
CA ALA A 149 7.06 1.52 -8.67
C ALA A 149 6.40 0.72 -9.80
N PHE A 150 5.07 0.76 -9.92
CA PHE A 150 4.26 -0.12 -10.78
C PHE A 150 3.41 0.64 -11.82
N SER A 151 3.79 1.87 -12.17
CA SER A 151 3.02 2.78 -13.05
C SER A 151 2.64 2.19 -14.42
N SER A 152 3.42 1.23 -14.93
CA SER A 152 3.21 0.57 -16.23
C SER A 152 2.51 -0.80 -16.16
N THR A 153 2.03 -1.21 -14.98
CA THR A 153 1.46 -2.56 -14.76
C THR A 153 0.04 -2.51 -14.20
N ASP A 154 -0.70 -3.63 -14.34
CA ASP A 154 -2.06 -3.76 -13.78
C ASP A 154 -2.10 -3.88 -12.25
N VAL A 155 -0.96 -3.86 -11.56
CA VAL A 155 -0.90 -3.87 -10.08
C VAL A 155 -1.70 -2.71 -9.49
N MET A 156 -1.61 -1.52 -10.08
CA MET A 156 -2.36 -0.36 -9.62
C MET A 156 -3.87 -0.60 -9.72
N LYS A 157 -4.35 -1.14 -10.85
CA LYS A 157 -5.77 -1.47 -11.04
C LYS A 157 -6.25 -2.47 -9.99
N ARG A 158 -5.47 -3.51 -9.69
CA ARG A 158 -5.79 -4.51 -8.66
C ARG A 158 -5.91 -3.89 -7.26
N ILE A 159 -4.98 -3.00 -6.91
CA ILE A 159 -4.98 -2.26 -5.63
C ILE A 159 -6.22 -1.37 -5.54
N LEU A 160 -6.50 -0.59 -6.59
CA LEU A 160 -7.65 0.30 -6.65
C LEU A 160 -8.95 -0.49 -6.57
N GLN A 161 -9.03 -1.64 -7.24
CA GLN A 161 -10.20 -2.50 -7.20
C GLN A 161 -10.48 -2.99 -5.78
N HIS A 162 -9.46 -3.45 -5.05
CA HIS A 162 -9.61 -3.84 -3.64
C HIS A 162 -10.15 -2.67 -2.80
N GLY A 163 -9.53 -1.49 -2.92
CA GLY A 163 -9.94 -0.33 -2.15
C GLY A 163 -11.34 0.19 -2.49
N MET A 164 -11.75 0.18 -3.77
CA MET A 164 -13.11 0.54 -4.19
C MET A 164 -14.16 -0.47 -3.73
N VAL A 165 -13.83 -1.76 -3.69
CA VAL A 165 -14.73 -2.76 -3.11
C VAL A 165 -14.88 -2.53 -1.60
N LEU A 166 -13.82 -2.15 -0.89
CA LEU A 166 -13.90 -1.78 0.54
C LEU A 166 -14.77 -0.53 0.78
N THR A 167 -14.79 0.43 -0.14
CA THR A 167 -15.64 1.64 0.01
C THR A 167 -17.12 1.34 -0.17
N VAL A 168 -17.47 0.39 -1.04
CA VAL A 168 -18.87 0.03 -1.36
C VAL A 168 -19.38 -1.12 -0.48
N SER A 169 -18.48 -1.93 0.07
CA SER A 169 -18.85 -3.01 0.98
C SER A 169 -19.26 -2.42 2.32
N ASN A 170 -20.58 -2.42 2.58
CA ASN A 170 -21.10 -2.13 3.91
C ASN A 170 -20.51 -3.15 4.89
N ARG A 171 -19.62 -2.72 5.78
CA ARG A 171 -19.41 -3.47 7.02
C ARG A 171 -20.72 -3.44 7.78
N ILE A 172 -21.45 -4.56 7.76
CA ILE A 172 -22.70 -4.76 8.52
C ILE A 172 -22.39 -4.73 10.03
N ASP A 173 -21.15 -5.04 10.42
CA ASP A 173 -20.62 -4.92 11.78
C ASP A 173 -19.67 -3.71 11.88
N THR A 174 -20.19 -2.48 11.83
CA THR A 174 -19.41 -1.29 12.24
C THR A 174 -19.39 -1.22 13.77
N PRO A 175 -18.21 -1.16 14.42
CA PRO A 175 -18.12 -0.81 15.83
C PRO A 175 -18.80 0.54 16.09
N ASP A 176 -19.42 0.72 17.26
CA ASP A 176 -20.26 1.89 17.62
C ASP A 176 -19.63 3.29 17.39
N GLY A 177 -18.31 3.38 17.12
CA GLY A 177 -17.60 4.63 16.78
C GLY A 177 -17.54 5.01 15.30
N ASP A 178 -17.87 4.09 14.38
CA ASP A 178 -17.71 4.25 12.92
C ASP A 178 -19.05 4.31 12.14
N THR A 179 -20.16 4.31 12.87
CA THR A 179 -21.51 4.42 12.31
C THR A 179 -21.94 5.89 12.23
N LEU A 180 -22.21 6.37 11.02
CA LEU A 180 -22.95 7.60 10.74
C LEU A 180 -24.42 7.26 10.51
N TYR A 181 -25.30 8.26 10.56
CA TYR A 181 -26.70 8.08 10.19
C TYR A 181 -27.00 8.98 9.01
N HIS A 182 -27.56 8.42 7.94
CA HIS A 182 -27.97 9.20 6.77
C HIS A 182 -29.03 10.23 7.20
N PRO A 183 -28.87 11.53 6.85
CA PRO A 183 -29.72 12.61 7.36
C PRO A 183 -31.19 12.46 6.99
N ASP A 184 -31.49 11.88 5.83
CA ASP A 184 -32.87 11.77 5.32
C ASP A 184 -33.54 10.42 5.59
N THR A 185 -32.75 9.36 5.82
CA THR A 185 -33.29 7.97 5.93
C THR A 185 -33.06 7.36 7.30
N GLY A 186 -32.18 7.94 8.13
CA GLY A 186 -31.84 7.43 9.46
C GLY A 186 -31.16 6.06 9.46
N LEU A 187 -30.74 5.56 8.29
CA LEU A 187 -30.04 4.29 8.18
C LEU A 187 -28.57 4.44 8.63
N PRO A 188 -28.01 3.42 9.31
CA PRO A 188 -26.60 3.40 9.66
C PRO A 188 -25.73 3.33 8.40
N GLU A 189 -24.87 4.32 8.22
CA GLU A 189 -23.86 4.40 7.16
C GLU A 189 -22.48 4.20 7.75
N SER A 190 -21.60 3.54 6.99
CA SER A 190 -20.23 3.38 7.41
C SER A 190 -19.40 4.63 7.11
N ARG A 191 -18.58 5.10 8.06
CA ARG A 191 -17.57 6.16 7.83
C ARG A 191 -16.52 5.81 6.77
N LEU A 192 -16.48 4.56 6.33
CA LEU A 192 -15.49 4.04 5.38
C LEU A 192 -15.44 4.83 4.08
N LEU A 193 -16.57 5.31 3.56
CA LEU A 193 -16.58 6.13 2.34
C LEU A 193 -15.71 7.40 2.52
N PHE A 194 -15.92 8.14 3.61
CA PHE A 194 -15.17 9.36 3.91
C PHE A 194 -13.70 9.08 4.22
N GLU A 195 -13.43 7.97 4.92
CA GLU A 195 -12.06 7.54 5.23
C GLU A 195 -11.27 7.22 3.96
N TYR A 196 -11.85 6.45 3.05
CA TYR A 196 -11.18 6.11 1.79
C TYR A 196 -11.18 7.27 0.79
N GLU A 197 -12.17 8.17 0.79
CA GLU A 197 -12.07 9.44 0.04
C GLU A 197 -10.85 10.24 0.52
N GLY A 198 -10.69 10.36 1.85
CA GLY A 198 -9.53 10.98 2.49
C GLY A 198 -8.21 10.34 2.05
N LEU A 199 -8.15 9.01 2.03
CA LEU A 199 -7.00 8.25 1.55
C LEU A 199 -6.64 8.62 0.10
N TRP A 200 -7.60 8.53 -0.83
CA TRP A 200 -7.34 8.74 -2.25
C TRP A 200 -6.92 10.17 -2.54
N ARG A 201 -7.62 11.15 -1.94
CA ARG A 201 -7.22 12.56 -2.00
C ARG A 201 -5.82 12.77 -1.41
N GLY A 202 -5.50 12.07 -0.32
CA GLY A 202 -4.19 12.10 0.31
C GLY A 202 -3.07 11.56 -0.59
N CYS A 203 -3.33 10.46 -1.30
CA CYS A 203 -2.41 9.88 -2.26
C CYS A 203 -2.15 10.85 -3.42
N LEU A 204 -3.21 11.36 -4.07
CA LEU A 204 -3.09 12.28 -5.21
C LEU A 204 -2.29 13.53 -4.84
N LYS A 205 -2.57 14.15 -3.69
CA LYS A 205 -1.82 15.33 -3.20
C LYS A 205 -0.32 15.09 -2.98
N ARG A 206 0.10 13.84 -2.83
CA ARG A 206 1.49 13.46 -2.52
C ARG A 206 2.22 12.88 -3.73
N MET A 207 1.52 12.62 -4.82
CA MET A 207 2.15 12.20 -6.07
C MET A 207 3.04 13.32 -6.58
N GLN A 208 4.18 12.95 -7.14
CA GLN A 208 5.10 13.87 -7.78
C GLN A 208 5.06 13.58 -9.28
N GLY A 209 4.50 14.50 -10.06
CA GLY A 209 4.39 14.39 -11.52
C GLY A 209 2.96 14.17 -12.00
N GLU A 210 2.56 14.97 -13.00
CA GLU A 210 1.22 14.94 -13.60
C GLU A 210 0.91 13.60 -14.28
N GLU A 211 1.93 12.92 -14.81
CA GLU A 211 1.77 11.62 -15.48
C GLU A 211 1.29 10.52 -14.52
N LEU A 212 1.86 10.45 -13.32
CA LEU A 212 1.49 9.45 -12.32
C LEU A 212 0.10 9.72 -11.75
N GLU A 213 -0.22 11.00 -11.53
CA GLU A 213 -1.54 11.44 -11.08
C GLU A 213 -2.61 11.04 -12.12
N GLN A 214 -2.38 11.38 -13.40
CA GLN A 214 -3.28 11.03 -14.48
C GLN A 214 -3.43 9.52 -14.64
N ALA A 215 -2.33 8.75 -14.52
CA ALA A 215 -2.37 7.30 -14.58
C ALA A 215 -3.23 6.71 -13.45
N MET A 216 -3.12 7.23 -12.23
CA MET A 216 -3.94 6.79 -11.10
C MET A 216 -5.42 7.12 -11.32
N VAL A 217 -5.74 8.34 -11.77
CA VAL A 217 -7.12 8.77 -12.04
C VAL A 217 -7.75 7.93 -13.16
N ASN A 218 -7.02 7.68 -14.24
CA ASN A 218 -7.48 6.81 -15.33
C ASN A 218 -7.72 5.38 -14.82
N ALA A 219 -6.79 4.82 -14.05
CA ALA A 219 -6.95 3.49 -13.48
C ALA A 219 -8.14 3.42 -12.50
N MET A 220 -8.42 4.49 -11.75
CA MET A 220 -9.61 4.59 -10.90
C MET A 220 -10.89 4.56 -11.74
N ALA A 221 -10.97 5.39 -12.79
CA ALA A 221 -12.13 5.43 -13.67
C ALA A 221 -12.38 4.06 -14.34
N ASP A 222 -11.34 3.43 -14.89
CA ASP A 222 -11.41 2.10 -15.50
C ASP A 222 -11.91 1.04 -14.49
N THR A 223 -11.39 1.08 -13.28
CA THR A 223 -11.76 0.14 -12.22
C THR A 223 -13.21 0.32 -11.81
N MET A 224 -13.66 1.57 -11.64
CA MET A 224 -15.05 1.89 -11.32
C MET A 224 -16.01 1.40 -12.41
N LEU A 225 -15.69 1.65 -13.68
CA LEU A 225 -16.48 1.14 -14.81
C LEU A 225 -16.53 -0.39 -14.81
N THR A 226 -15.40 -1.05 -14.53
CA THR A 226 -15.33 -2.51 -14.44
C THR A 226 -16.21 -3.07 -13.32
N ILE A 227 -16.23 -2.41 -12.16
CA ILE A 227 -17.10 -2.79 -11.03
C ILE A 227 -18.56 -2.61 -11.45
N LEU A 228 -18.94 -1.44 -11.96
CA LEU A 228 -20.32 -1.13 -12.37
C LEU A 228 -20.85 -2.10 -13.42
N GLN A 229 -20.03 -2.48 -14.41
CA GLN A 229 -20.42 -3.45 -15.45
C GLN A 229 -20.67 -4.86 -14.90
N ARG A 230 -20.11 -5.20 -13.74
CA ARG A 230 -20.24 -6.54 -13.12
C ARG A 230 -21.30 -6.58 -12.03
N LEU A 231 -21.87 -5.45 -11.63
CA LEU A 231 -22.97 -5.41 -10.68
C LEU A 231 -24.26 -5.85 -11.38
N ASP A 232 -24.89 -6.89 -10.85
CA ASP A 232 -26.24 -7.26 -11.28
C ASP A 232 -27.25 -6.30 -10.64
N LEU A 233 -27.60 -5.26 -11.39
CA LEU A 233 -28.58 -4.24 -11.00
C LEU A 233 -29.99 -4.57 -11.47
N ARG A 234 -30.26 -5.83 -11.86
CA ARG A 234 -31.59 -6.25 -12.27
C ARG A 234 -32.53 -6.20 -11.07
N TYR A 235 -33.55 -5.35 -11.16
CA TYR A 235 -34.65 -5.33 -10.21
C TYR A 235 -35.53 -6.57 -10.46
N GLN A 236 -35.65 -7.43 -9.45
CA GLN A 236 -36.69 -8.44 -9.43
C GLN A 236 -37.93 -7.80 -8.81
N LEU A 237 -39.04 -7.79 -9.55
CA LEU A 237 -40.32 -7.39 -8.98
C LEU A 237 -40.78 -8.51 -8.03
N GLU A 238 -41.35 -8.17 -6.87
CA GLU A 238 -41.89 -9.18 -5.93
C GLU A 238 -42.90 -10.13 -6.60
N ALA A 239 -43.55 -9.72 -7.68
CA ALA A 239 -44.41 -10.58 -8.49
C ALA A 239 -43.67 -11.75 -9.16
N ASP A 240 -42.41 -11.56 -9.56
CA ASP A 240 -41.61 -12.57 -10.28
C ASP A 240 -41.10 -13.69 -9.33
N THR A 241 -41.05 -13.42 -8.03
CA THR A 241 -40.71 -14.43 -7.00
C THR A 241 -41.89 -15.30 -6.59
N ALA A 242 -43.13 -14.84 -6.81
CA ALA A 242 -44.34 -15.62 -6.57
C ALA A 242 -44.59 -16.70 -7.65
N GLU A 243 -44.21 -16.44 -8.91
CA GLU A 243 -44.34 -17.41 -10.00
C GLU A 243 -43.24 -18.50 -9.98
N SER A 244 -42.06 -18.20 -9.44
CA SER A 244 -40.96 -19.16 -9.33
C SER A 244 -41.07 -20.09 -8.12
N SER A 245 -41.77 -19.67 -7.07
CA SER A 245 -42.04 -20.50 -5.88
C SER A 245 -43.22 -21.47 -6.07
N THR A 246 -44.05 -21.29 -7.09
CA THR A 246 -45.18 -22.19 -7.40
C THR A 246 -44.83 -23.35 -8.34
N GLN A 247 -43.61 -23.37 -8.91
CA GLN A 247 -43.17 -24.44 -9.83
C GLN A 247 -42.50 -25.66 -9.15
N TYR A 248 -42.30 -25.65 -7.82
CA TYR A 248 -41.72 -26.79 -7.07
C TYR A 248 -42.71 -27.49 -6.13
N THR A 249 -43.98 -27.52 -6.51
CA THR A 249 -44.99 -28.39 -5.89
C THR A 249 -45.82 -29.07 -6.97
N VAL A 250 -45.25 -30.10 -7.61
CA VAL A 250 -45.95 -31.32 -8.07
C VAL A 250 -44.99 -32.50 -7.97
#